data_AF-A0A9W8AHL1-F1
#
_entry.id   AF-A0A9W8AHL1-F1
#
_cell.length_a   1.000
_cell.length_b   1.000
_cell.length_c   1.000
_cell.angle_alpha   90.00
_cell.angle_beta   90.00
_cell.angle_gamma   90.00
#
_symmetry.space_group_name_H-M   'P 1'
#
loop_
_entity.id
_entity.type
_entity.pdbx_description
1 polymer ?
#
loop_
_entity_poly.entity_id
_entity_poly.type
_entity_poly.pdbx_seq_one_letter_code
_entity_poly.pdbx_strand_id
1 'polypeptide(L)'
;MLDWVSFSQEEFYNVVVDVAQYRHFVPWCTDSVVHGIPRESSAVCSVPEAKGTEISRCISHADLGIGFKAFKETYTSQVISESPWKVQAIAHDASIFRRLVTSWEFIPYTCIPPTTLARLSQRHIMNSKIHADYKCLVRFGIDFELNSVLYSQVADLFFNQVCKEMSHAFTSRCKQVYGQR
;
A
#
# COMPACT_ATOMS: atom_id res chain seq x y z
N MET A 1 -2.05 4.72 -8.71
CA MET A 1 -2.76 3.51 -9.20
C MET A 1 -4.02 3.30 -8.37
N LEU A 2 -5.09 2.82 -8.98
CA LEU A 2 -6.36 2.54 -8.31
C LEU A 2 -6.94 1.24 -8.88
N ASP A 3 -6.96 0.17 -8.09
CA ASP A 3 -7.34 -1.17 -8.56
C ASP A 3 -8.30 -1.87 -7.59
N TRP A 4 -9.21 -2.68 -8.14
CA TRP A 4 -10.10 -3.54 -7.37
C TRP A 4 -9.41 -4.87 -7.05
N VAL A 5 -9.49 -5.31 -5.80
CA VAL A 5 -8.96 -6.60 -5.35
C VAL A 5 -10.05 -7.46 -4.72
N SER A 6 -9.96 -8.78 -4.91
CA SER A 6 -10.89 -9.78 -4.35
C SER A 6 -10.49 -10.23 -2.93
N PHE A 7 -10.05 -9.27 -2.11
CA PHE A 7 -9.72 -9.45 -0.70
C PHE A 7 -10.42 -8.38 0.12
N SER A 8 -10.68 -8.68 1.40
CA SER A 8 -11.23 -7.68 2.32
C SER A 8 -10.22 -6.56 2.57
N GLN A 9 -10.71 -5.44 3.09
CA GLN A 9 -9.86 -4.32 3.48
C GLN A 9 -8.78 -4.75 4.48
N GLU A 10 -9.17 -5.52 5.49
CA GLU A 10 -8.30 -5.99 6.56
C GLU A 10 -7.25 -7.00 6.05
N GLU A 11 -7.65 -7.93 5.19
CA GLU A 11 -6.73 -8.91 4.59
C GLU A 11 -5.62 -8.21 3.81
N PHE A 12 -5.98 -7.27 2.94
CA PHE A 12 -4.98 -6.57 2.14
C PHE A 12 -4.12 -5.64 3.01
N TYR A 13 -4.74 -4.92 3.96
CA TYR A 13 -4.02 -4.09 4.93
C TYR A 13 -2.96 -4.89 5.70
N ASN A 14 -3.31 -6.07 6.20
CA ASN A 14 -2.40 -6.91 6.98
C ASN A 14 -1.16 -7.34 6.19
N VAL A 15 -1.29 -7.55 4.88
CA VAL A 15 -0.13 -7.85 4.01
C VAL A 15 0.74 -6.61 3.78
N VAL A 16 0.13 -5.43 3.68
CA VAL A 16 0.87 -4.16 3.47
C VAL A 16 1.54 -3.67 4.76
N VAL A 17 0.97 -3.91 5.93
CA VAL A 17 1.59 -3.49 7.19
C VAL A 17 2.75 -4.41 7.61
N ASP A 18 2.81 -5.64 7.10
CA ASP A 18 3.85 -6.63 7.39
C ASP A 18 5.14 -6.39 6.57
N VAL A 19 5.77 -5.23 6.83
CA VAL A 19 6.98 -4.77 6.13
C VAL A 19 8.16 -5.74 6.28
N ALA A 20 8.23 -6.49 7.37
CA ALA A 20 9.28 -7.48 7.61
C ALA A 20 9.33 -8.58 6.53
N GLN A 21 8.21 -8.85 5.87
CA GLN A 21 8.13 -9.87 4.83
C GLN A 21 8.46 -9.35 3.43
N TYR A 22 8.69 -8.05 3.24
CA TYR A 22 8.79 -7.45 1.91
C TYR A 22 9.90 -8.06 1.06
N ARG A 23 11.07 -8.36 1.64
CA ARG A 23 12.19 -9.02 0.93
C ARG A 23 11.82 -10.34 0.25
N HIS A 24 10.73 -10.98 0.67
CA HIS A 24 10.32 -12.30 0.17
C HIS A 24 9.41 -12.23 -1.06
N PHE A 25 8.72 -11.11 -1.28
CA PHE A 25 7.70 -11.04 -2.33
C PHE A 25 7.63 -9.71 -3.06
N VAL A 26 8.11 -8.62 -2.46
CA VAL A 26 8.11 -7.30 -3.10
C VAL A 26 9.22 -7.26 -4.15
N PRO A 27 8.90 -6.94 -5.41
CA PRO A 27 9.88 -6.85 -6.47
C PRO A 27 10.99 -5.87 -6.10
N TRP A 28 12.24 -6.25 -6.38
CA TRP A 28 13.43 -5.43 -6.14
C TRP A 28 13.70 -5.11 -4.67
N CYS A 29 12.88 -5.57 -3.72
CA CYS A 29 13.20 -5.49 -2.31
C CYS A 29 14.26 -6.53 -1.96
N THR A 30 15.47 -6.06 -1.70
CA THR A 30 16.63 -6.90 -1.37
C THR A 30 16.75 -7.16 0.12
N ASP A 31 16.33 -6.19 0.94
CA ASP A 31 16.34 -6.25 2.40
C ASP A 31 15.09 -5.57 2.97
N SER A 32 14.56 -6.10 4.08
CA SER A 32 13.43 -5.52 4.80
C SER A 32 13.49 -5.87 6.29
N VAL A 33 13.95 -4.92 7.11
CA VAL A 33 14.18 -5.14 8.55
C VAL A 33 13.43 -4.09 9.35
N VAL A 34 12.48 -4.51 10.19
CA VAL A 34 11.71 -3.61 11.07
C VAL A 34 12.46 -3.44 12.39
N HIS A 35 12.53 -2.19 12.87
CA HIS A 35 13.25 -1.80 14.07
C HIS A 35 12.31 -1.30 15.17
N GLY A 36 12.66 -1.63 16.42
CA GLY A 36 11.98 -1.16 17.63
C GLY A 36 10.59 -1.75 17.85
N ILE A 37 9.98 -1.36 18.98
CA ILE A 37 8.58 -1.69 19.28
C ILE A 37 7.69 -0.64 18.60
N PRO A 38 6.69 -1.03 17.80
CA PRO A 38 5.74 -0.09 17.22
C PRO A 38 5.13 0.78 18.31
N ARG A 39 5.11 2.09 18.08
CA ARG A 39 4.46 3.03 19.01
C ARG A 39 3.00 3.12 18.61
N GLU A 40 2.14 2.50 19.42
CA GLU A 40 0.70 2.52 19.22
C GLU A 40 0.09 3.77 19.87
N SER A 41 -0.86 4.37 19.16
CA SER A 41 -1.69 5.46 19.66
C SER A 41 -3.11 5.25 19.17
N SER A 42 -4.05 5.06 20.09
CA SER A 42 -5.48 5.10 19.77
C SER A 42 -5.88 6.55 19.54
N ALA A 43 -6.33 6.87 18.32
CA ALA A 43 -6.95 8.16 18.01
C ALA A 43 -8.39 7.92 17.57
N VAL A 44 -9.33 8.62 18.20
CA VAL A 44 -10.71 8.68 17.70
C VAL A 44 -10.71 9.65 16.52
N CYS A 45 -10.77 9.11 15.30
CA CYS A 45 -10.95 9.94 14.12
C CYS A 45 -12.44 10.09 13.83
N SER A 46 -12.94 11.32 13.93
CA SER A 46 -14.29 11.69 13.51
C SER A 46 -14.36 11.67 11.98
N VAL A 47 -14.64 10.52 11.37
CA VAL A 47 -14.98 10.47 9.95
C VAL A 47 -16.38 11.06 9.78
N PRO A 48 -16.65 11.98 8.82
CA PRO A 48 -17.94 12.69 8.72
C PRO A 48 -19.19 11.82 8.53
N GLU A 49 -19.08 10.51 8.31
CA GLU A 49 -20.24 9.68 7.93
C GLU A 49 -20.26 8.26 8.54
N ALA A 50 -19.28 7.91 9.38
CA ALA A 50 -19.27 6.63 10.09
C ALA A 50 -19.09 6.88 11.59
N LYS A 51 -20.07 6.47 12.39
CA LYS A 51 -20.09 6.56 13.86
C LYS A 51 -18.72 6.16 14.44
N GLY A 52 -18.10 7.09 15.18
CA GLY A 52 -16.87 6.97 15.99
C GLY A 52 -16.18 5.60 15.97
N THR A 53 -15.50 5.29 14.88
CA THR A 53 -14.66 4.08 14.79
C THR A 53 -13.30 4.43 15.39
N GLU A 54 -12.86 3.65 16.38
CA GLU A 54 -11.52 3.79 16.94
C GLU A 54 -10.50 3.42 15.86
N ILE A 55 -9.62 4.37 15.49
CA ILE A 55 -8.54 4.11 14.54
C ILE A 55 -7.27 3.89 15.35
N SER A 56 -6.72 2.69 15.25
CA SER A 56 -5.41 2.37 15.79
C SER A 56 -4.33 2.92 14.87
N ARG A 57 -3.61 3.94 15.32
CA ARG A 57 -2.46 4.49 14.59
C ARG A 57 -1.16 3.98 15.19
N CYS A 58 -0.34 3.33 14.38
CA CYS A 58 0.95 2.80 14.79
C CYS A 58 2.09 3.37 13.93
N ILE A 59 3.21 3.70 14.57
CA ILE A 59 4.43 4.16 13.90
C ILE A 59 5.55 3.15 14.14
N SER A 60 6.18 2.68 13.07
CA SER A 60 7.38 1.83 13.09
C SER A 60 8.45 2.38 12.15
N HIS A 61 9.69 1.91 12.31
CA HIS A 61 10.79 2.22 11.38
C HIS A 61 11.28 0.92 10.75
N ALA A 62 11.65 0.96 9.48
CA ALA A 62 12.17 -0.22 8.78
C ALA A 62 13.25 0.15 7.77
N ASP A 63 14.36 -0.60 7.77
CA ASP A 63 15.38 -0.48 6.74
C ASP A 63 14.98 -1.31 5.52
N LEU A 64 14.95 -0.66 4.36
CA LEU A 64 14.59 -1.24 3.08
C LEU A 64 15.75 -1.12 2.10
N GLY A 65 16.15 -2.25 1.53
CA GLY A 65 17.09 -2.29 0.41
C GLY A 65 16.36 -2.40 -0.91
N ILE A 66 16.59 -1.50 -1.85
CA ILE A 66 16.05 -1.56 -3.22
C ILE A 66 17.17 -1.87 -4.21
N GLY A 67 16.97 -2.92 -5.01
CA GLY A 67 17.85 -3.33 -6.10
C GLY A 67 17.12 -3.31 -7.45
N PHE A 68 17.22 -2.22 -8.21
CA PHE A 68 16.62 -2.11 -9.55
C PHE A 68 17.69 -1.92 -10.62
N LYS A 69 17.92 -2.93 -11.48
CA LYS A 69 18.97 -2.90 -12.52
C LYS A 69 20.35 -2.53 -11.95
N ALA A 70 20.90 -1.37 -12.30
CA ALA A 70 22.20 -0.88 -11.83
C ALA A 70 22.11 -0.10 -10.50
N PHE A 71 20.91 0.11 -9.97
CA PHE A 71 20.68 0.81 -8.72
C PHE A 71 20.65 -0.18 -7.56
N LYS A 72 21.50 0.06 -6.56
CA LYS A 72 21.39 -0.56 -5.24
C LYS A 72 21.37 0.55 -4.21
N GLU A 73 20.27 0.65 -3.50
CA GLU A 73 20.02 1.69 -2.50
C GLU A 73 19.52 1.06 -1.21
N THR A 74 19.89 1.63 -0.07
CA THR A 74 19.28 1.30 1.22
C THR A 74 18.84 2.58 1.89
N TYR A 75 17.66 2.58 2.48
CA TYR A 75 17.13 3.71 3.23
C TYR A 75 16.30 3.23 4.42
N THR A 76 16.15 4.09 5.41
CA THR A 76 15.28 3.83 6.56
C THR A 76 13.92 4.49 6.30
N SER A 77 12.83 3.74 6.44
CA SER A 77 11.49 4.27 6.28
C SER A 77 10.76 4.39 7.60
N GLN A 78 10.15 5.55 7.85
CA GLN A 78 9.13 5.69 8.87
C GLN A 78 7.78 5.22 8.29
N VAL A 79 7.23 4.17 8.87
CA VAL A 79 5.96 3.55 8.45
C VAL A 79 4.88 3.96 9.45
N ILE A 80 3.87 4.65 8.94
CA ILE A 80 2.70 5.13 9.67
C ILE A 80 1.51 4.33 9.18
N SER A 81 0.86 3.62 10.08
CA SER A 81 -0.29 2.77 9.76
C SER A 81 -1.51 3.22 10.55
N GLU A 82 -2.67 3.19 9.92
CA GLU A 82 -3.97 3.51 10.49
C GLU A 82 -4.90 2.35 10.15
N SER A 83 -5.03 1.40 11.07
CA SER A 83 -5.73 0.14 10.79
C SER A 83 -7.25 0.34 10.65
N PRO A 84 -7.92 -0.31 9.67
CA PRO A 84 -7.39 -1.00 8.47
C PRO A 84 -7.37 -0.11 7.21
N TRP A 85 -7.33 1.22 7.38
CA TRP A 85 -7.64 2.19 6.33
C TRP A 85 -6.44 2.61 5.48
N LYS A 86 -5.27 2.77 6.12
CA LYS A 86 -4.14 3.43 5.47
C LYS A 86 -2.80 2.93 5.98
N VAL A 87 -1.84 2.84 5.07
CA VAL A 87 -0.41 2.70 5.40
C VAL A 87 0.36 3.73 4.58
N GLN A 88 1.21 4.51 5.23
CA GLN A 88 2.08 5.49 4.60
C GLN A 88 3.51 5.24 5.05
N ALA A 89 4.45 5.27 4.12
CA ALA A 89 5.86 5.11 4.39
C ALA A 89 6.61 6.33 3.85
N ILE A 90 7.47 6.91 4.68
CA ILE A 90 8.32 8.07 4.33
C ILE A 90 9.76 7.58 4.43
N ALA A 91 10.51 7.69 3.34
CA ALA A 91 11.93 7.34 3.32
C ALA A 91 12.77 8.47 3.92
N HIS A 92 13.75 8.08 4.72
CA HIS A 92 14.80 8.90 5.31
C HIS A 92 16.16 8.31 4.95
N ASP A 93 17.20 9.15 4.97
CA ASP A 93 18.59 8.74 4.75
C ASP A 93 18.85 8.01 3.42
N ALA A 94 18.03 8.30 2.40
CA ALA A 94 18.23 7.80 1.04
C ALA A 94 19.22 8.70 0.29
N SER A 95 20.27 8.09 -0.28
CA SER A 95 21.32 8.75 -1.04
C SER A 95 20.89 9.17 -2.44
N ILE A 96 20.01 8.40 -3.10
CA ILE A 96 19.50 8.72 -4.45
C ILE A 96 18.16 9.47 -4.42
N PHE A 97 17.36 9.28 -3.38
CA PHE A 97 16.04 9.90 -3.25
C PHE A 97 16.12 11.12 -2.33
N ARG A 98 15.87 12.31 -2.87
CA ARG A 98 15.61 13.51 -2.07
C ARG A 98 14.28 13.39 -1.32
N ARG A 99 13.30 12.75 -1.96
CA ARG A 99 11.99 12.46 -1.41
C ARG A 99 11.54 11.10 -1.93
N LEU A 100 10.98 10.29 -1.04
CA LEU A 100 10.26 9.07 -1.41
C LEU A 100 9.18 8.84 -0.36
N VAL A 101 7.93 8.96 -0.78
CA VAL A 101 6.75 8.74 0.05
C VAL A 101 5.83 7.78 -0.69
N THR A 102 5.45 6.70 -0.04
CA THR A 102 4.45 5.77 -0.56
C THR A 102 3.22 5.78 0.33
N SER A 103 2.03 5.72 -0.27
CA SER A 103 0.77 5.62 0.44
C SER A 103 -0.10 4.52 -0.14
N TRP A 104 -0.75 3.80 0.76
CA TRP A 104 -1.75 2.79 0.49
C TRP A 104 -3.02 3.18 1.23
N GLU A 105 -4.13 3.24 0.52
CA GLU A 105 -5.45 3.40 1.11
C GLU A 105 -6.33 2.24 0.68
N PHE A 106 -7.12 1.73 1.62
CA PHE A 106 -7.99 0.58 1.43
C PHE A 106 -9.42 1.04 1.66
N ILE A 107 -10.25 0.94 0.62
CA ILE A 107 -11.64 1.40 0.67
C ILE A 107 -12.53 0.15 0.49
N PRO A 108 -13.28 -0.27 1.52
CA PRO A 108 -14.17 -1.42 1.38
C PRO A 108 -15.31 -1.06 0.42
N TYR A 109 -15.80 -2.05 -0.33
CA TYR A 109 -16.89 -1.85 -1.29
C TYR A 109 -18.14 -1.21 -0.64
N THR A 110 -18.40 -1.54 0.63
CA THR A 110 -19.53 -1.03 1.43
C THR A 110 -19.50 0.48 1.66
N CYS A 111 -18.33 1.12 1.59
CA CYS A 111 -18.18 2.57 1.75
C CYS A 111 -18.41 3.35 0.44
N ILE A 112 -18.60 2.67 -0.69
CA ILE A 112 -18.75 3.36 -1.98
C ILE A 112 -20.25 3.60 -2.27
N PRO A 113 -20.69 4.87 -2.45
CA PRO A 113 -22.07 5.16 -2.79
C PRO A 113 -22.52 4.42 -4.05
N PRO A 114 -23.78 3.92 -4.12
CA PRO A 114 -24.31 3.23 -5.30
C PRO A 114 -24.18 4.03 -6.61
N THR A 115 -24.27 5.36 -6.52
CA THR A 115 -24.09 6.29 -7.65
C THR A 115 -22.67 6.30 -8.21
N THR A 116 -21.66 6.19 -7.34
CA THR A 116 -20.25 6.06 -7.73
C THR A 116 -19.94 4.67 -8.27
N LEU A 117 -20.54 3.62 -7.68
CA LEU A 117 -20.43 2.26 -8.17
C LEU A 117 -20.95 2.13 -9.61
N ALA A 118 -22.12 2.71 -9.92
CA ALA A 118 -22.68 2.71 -11.27
C ALA A 118 -21.76 3.35 -12.33
N ARG A 119 -20.94 4.33 -11.93
CA ARG A 119 -19.96 4.98 -12.82
C ARG A 119 -18.67 4.17 -12.97
N LEU A 120 -18.25 3.45 -11.93
CA LEU A 120 -17.07 2.58 -11.95
C LEU A 120 -17.38 1.21 -12.58
N SER A 121 -18.63 0.76 -12.55
CA SER A 121 -19.09 -0.51 -13.09
C SER A 121 -19.47 -0.43 -14.57
N GLN A 122 -18.57 0.01 -15.46
CA GLN A 122 -18.86 -0.09 -16.90
C GLN A 122 -18.61 -1.49 -17.48
N ARG A 123 -18.24 -2.50 -16.67
CA ARG A 123 -17.95 -3.86 -17.16
C ARG A 123 -18.22 -5.05 -16.23
N HIS A 124 -18.95 -4.92 -15.13
CA HIS A 124 -19.32 -6.09 -14.33
C HIS A 124 -20.73 -6.00 -13.76
N ILE A 125 -21.63 -6.77 -14.38
CA ILE A 125 -22.97 -7.11 -13.88
C ILE A 125 -22.80 -8.25 -12.89
N MET A 126 -23.34 -8.13 -11.67
CA MET A 126 -24.26 -9.11 -11.04
C MET A 126 -24.26 -9.06 -9.50
N ASN A 127 -25.49 -9.13 -8.97
CA ASN A 127 -25.93 -9.88 -7.79
C ASN A 127 -24.86 -10.55 -6.92
N SER A 128 -24.58 -10.00 -5.74
CA SER A 128 -24.86 -10.67 -4.46
C SER A 128 -24.31 -9.81 -3.32
N LYS A 129 -25.10 -9.67 -2.26
CA LYS A 129 -24.69 -9.05 -0.99
C LYS A 129 -23.50 -9.79 -0.34
N ILE A 130 -23.18 -11.00 -0.83
CA ILE A 130 -22.16 -11.93 -0.31
C ILE A 130 -20.75 -11.59 -0.83
N HIS A 131 -20.61 -10.91 -1.98
CA HIS A 131 -19.29 -10.55 -2.53
C HIS A 131 -18.78 -9.15 -2.10
N ALA A 132 -19.61 -8.33 -1.44
CA ALA A 132 -19.24 -6.97 -1.07
C ALA A 132 -18.18 -6.92 0.05
N ASP A 133 -18.25 -7.84 1.01
CA ASP A 133 -17.37 -7.84 2.19
C ASP A 133 -15.91 -8.24 1.86
N TYR A 134 -15.71 -8.90 0.71
CA TYR A 134 -14.42 -9.42 0.25
C TYR A 134 -13.87 -8.67 -0.98
N LYS A 135 -14.43 -7.49 -1.30
CA LYS A 135 -13.91 -6.62 -2.36
C LYS A 135 -13.49 -5.29 -1.76
N CYS A 136 -12.22 -4.97 -1.96
CA CYS A 136 -11.63 -3.70 -1.56
C CYS A 136 -11.09 -2.97 -2.78
N LEU A 137 -11.25 -1.65 -2.79
CA LEU A 137 -10.59 -0.77 -3.74
C LEU A 137 -9.28 -0.31 -3.09
N VAL A 138 -8.16 -0.61 -3.73
CA VAL A 138 -6.83 -0.24 -3.27
C VAL A 138 -6.35 0.98 -4.05
N ARG A 139 -6.00 2.05 -3.34
CA ARG A 139 -5.31 3.20 -3.91
C ARG A 139 -3.84 3.14 -3.50
N PHE A 140 -2.97 2.99 -4.48
CA PHE A 140 -1.53 3.05 -4.29
C PHE A 140 -0.96 4.35 -4.90
N GLY A 141 -0.25 5.11 -4.09
CA GLY A 141 0.46 6.32 -4.47
C GLY A 141 1.94 6.20 -4.14
N ILE A 142 2.78 6.72 -5.03
CA ILE A 142 4.22 6.88 -4.79
C ILE A 142 4.63 8.25 -5.34
N ASP A 143 5.26 9.02 -4.47
CA ASP A 143 5.74 10.38 -4.71
C ASP A 143 7.24 10.39 -4.42
N PHE A 144 8.05 10.67 -5.44
CA PHE A 144 9.50 10.61 -5.32
C PHE A 144 10.17 11.76 -6.07
N GLU A 145 11.32 12.18 -5.55
CA GLU A 145 12.20 13.17 -6.16
C GLU A 145 13.63 12.62 -6.06
N LEU A 146 14.33 12.52 -7.19
CA LEU A 146 15.70 12.01 -7.25
C LEU A 146 16.71 13.15 -7.21
N ASN A 147 17.89 12.86 -6.66
CA ASN A 147 18.99 13.84 -6.63
C ASN A 147 19.59 14.12 -8.02
N SER A 148 19.29 13.30 -9.04
CA SER A 148 19.78 13.46 -10.42
C SER A 148 18.64 13.56 -11.42
N VAL A 149 18.72 14.57 -12.28
CA VAL A 149 17.75 14.84 -13.36
C VAL A 149 17.77 13.75 -14.44
N LEU A 150 18.90 13.07 -14.64
CA LEU A 150 18.97 11.94 -15.57
C LEU A 150 18.18 10.74 -15.04
N TYR A 151 18.24 10.49 -13.73
CA TYR A 151 17.51 9.39 -13.11
C TYR A 151 16.02 9.69 -12.97
N SER A 152 15.60 10.96 -12.82
CA SER A 152 14.18 11.32 -12.79
C SER A 152 13.47 10.98 -14.10
N GLN A 153 14.07 11.28 -15.26
CA GLN A 153 13.50 10.94 -16.57
C GLN A 153 13.33 9.42 -16.75
N VAL A 154 14.32 8.65 -16.29
CA VAL A 154 14.27 7.19 -16.35
C VAL A 154 13.18 6.66 -15.43
N ALA A 155 13.10 7.14 -14.19
CA ALA A 155 12.12 6.70 -13.21
C ALA A 155 10.68 6.92 -13.69
N ASP A 156 10.38 8.03 -14.35
CA ASP A 156 9.06 8.33 -14.92
C ASP A 156 8.63 7.30 -15.98
N LEU A 157 9.57 6.88 -16.83
CA LEU A 157 9.29 5.86 -17.86
C LEU A 157 8.99 4.48 -17.25
N PHE A 158 9.58 4.17 -16.10
CA PHE A 158 9.41 2.87 -15.44
C PHE A 158 8.36 2.88 -14.32
N PHE A 159 7.85 4.05 -13.92
CA PHE A 159 6.86 4.20 -12.85
C PHE A 159 5.65 3.28 -13.02
N ASN A 160 5.11 3.22 -14.24
CA ASN A 160 3.95 2.39 -14.55
C ASN A 160 4.26 0.89 -14.38
N GLN A 161 5.48 0.48 -14.77
CA GLN A 161 5.93 -0.89 -14.57
C GLN A 161 6.09 -1.20 -13.08
N VAL A 162 6.71 -0.30 -12.31
CA VAL A 162 6.87 -0.47 -10.86
C VAL A 162 5.53 -0.60 -10.17
N CYS A 163 4.56 0.28 -10.47
CA CYS A 163 3.22 0.20 -9.89
C CYS A 163 2.55 -1.14 -10.21
N LYS A 164 2.65 -1.60 -11.46
CA LYS A 164 2.07 -2.87 -11.91
C LYS A 164 2.66 -4.08 -11.18
N GLU A 165 3.98 -4.16 -11.10
CA GLU A 165 4.69 -5.24 -10.41
C GLU A 165 4.37 -5.23 -8.91
N MET A 166 4.28 -4.03 -8.31
CA MET A 166 3.90 -3.86 -6.91
C MET A 166 2.49 -4.41 -6.63
N SER A 167 1.48 -3.94 -7.38
CA SER A 167 0.09 -4.39 -7.23
C SER A 167 -0.05 -5.91 -7.42
N HIS A 168 0.64 -6.45 -8.42
CA HIS A 168 0.66 -7.89 -8.66
C HIS A 168 1.30 -8.68 -7.50
N ALA A 169 2.43 -8.20 -6.97
CA ALA A 169 3.13 -8.83 -5.87
C ALA A 169 2.29 -8.88 -4.58
N PHE A 170 1.66 -7.77 -4.19
CA PHE A 170 0.79 -7.72 -3.01
C PHE A 170 -0.45 -8.58 -3.17
N THR A 171 -1.09 -8.55 -4.35
CA THR A 171 -2.24 -9.43 -4.64
C THR A 171 -1.83 -10.90 -4.62
N SER A 172 -0.65 -11.24 -5.15
CA SER A 172 -0.12 -12.60 -5.11
C SER A 172 0.20 -13.05 -3.70
N ARG A 173 0.74 -12.15 -2.86
CA ARG A 173 0.99 -12.43 -1.45
C ARG A 173 -0.30 -12.66 -0.67
N CYS A 174 -1.36 -11.87 -0.93
CA CYS A 174 -2.68 -12.13 -0.35
C CYS A 174 -3.19 -13.53 -0.69
N LYS A 175 -3.02 -13.99 -1.95
CA LYS A 175 -3.39 -15.36 -2.35
C LYS A 175 -2.60 -16.44 -1.61
N GLN A 176 -1.33 -16.19 -1.32
CA GLN A 176 -0.49 -17.13 -0.55
C GLN A 176 -0.91 -17.21 0.92
N VAL A 177 -1.30 -16.08 1.52
CA VAL A 177 -1.65 -16.00 2.96
C VAL A 177 -3.09 -16.44 3.21
N TYR A 178 -4.04 -16.03 2.38
CA TYR A 178 -5.48 -16.23 2.60
C TYR A 178 -6.14 -17.23 1.64
N GLY A 179 -5.38 -17.76 0.67
CA GLY A 179 -5.89 -18.62 -0.38
C GLY A 179 -6.46 -17.86 -1.59
N GLN A 180 -6.75 -18.61 -2.65
CA GLN A 180 -7.36 -18.07 -3.86
C GLN A 180 -8.89 -18.10 -3.74
N ARG A 181 -9.55 -17.00 -4.11
CA ARG A 181 -11.02 -16.86 -4.14
C ARG A 181 -11.50 -16.53 -5.55
#